data_AF-A0A2S9YHD8-F1
#
_entry.id   AF-A0A2S9YHD8-F1
#
_cell.length_a   1.000
_cell.length_b   1.000
_cell.length_c   1.000
_cell.angle_alpha   90.00
_cell.angle_beta   90.00
_cell.angle_gamma   90.00
#
_symmetry.space_group_name_H-M   'P 1'
#
loop_
_entity.id
_entity.type
_entity.pdbx_description
1 polymer ?
#
loop_
_entity_poly.entity_id
_entity_poly.type
_entity_poly.pdbx_seq_one_letter_code
_entity_poly.pdbx_strand_id
1 'polypeptide(L)'
;MRLGLELQPERAFMRRLDSVEIRELPGFVRGRHRLPSQHGRAGEQLVHELGEQALGEEVRVVYDSAKLLLGLRRRQLDRAVAFGGGNVDAPQFHFVLDLGLDPADASRALWQRRVILRVGPRALPAEFDSVFPVSCDELVVPFATQADETKSARFDRVVERLEDFADSHGGGVDEDEDEGWASLTTADGSRIALDLGAHELSLRMLGTSGSRELLVEAQRRFTDLAEPIVSVLETGARI
;
A
#
# COMPACT_ATOMS: atom_id res chain seq x y z
N MET A 1 11.50 -17.28 -7.04
CA MET A 1 10.12 -17.81 -6.94
C MET A 1 9.27 -17.26 -8.08
N ARG A 2 8.57 -18.13 -8.83
CA ARG A 2 7.55 -17.71 -9.81
C ARG A 2 6.20 -18.23 -9.34
N LEU A 3 5.26 -17.34 -9.03
CA LEU A 3 3.93 -17.70 -8.50
C LEU A 3 2.94 -18.13 -9.59
N GLY A 4 3.35 -18.13 -10.86
CA GLY A 4 2.42 -18.35 -11.97
C GLY A 4 1.37 -17.24 -12.11
N LEU A 5 1.66 -16.06 -11.59
CA LEU A 5 0.84 -14.86 -11.71
C LEU A 5 1.48 -13.91 -12.71
N GLU A 6 0.64 -13.26 -13.50
CA GLU A 6 1.06 -12.19 -14.40
C GLU A 6 1.14 -10.88 -13.60
N LEU A 7 2.26 -10.71 -12.88
CA LEU A 7 2.55 -9.50 -12.11
C LEU A 7 2.67 -8.28 -13.04
N GLN A 8 2.21 -7.12 -12.56
CA GLN A 8 2.25 -5.83 -13.25
C GLN A 8 3.22 -4.89 -12.50
N PRO A 9 4.54 -5.11 -12.63
CA PRO A 9 5.56 -4.36 -11.87
C PRO A 9 5.50 -2.84 -12.11
N GLU A 10 5.07 -2.40 -13.30
CA GLU A 10 4.87 -1.00 -13.65
C GLU A 10 3.74 -0.32 -12.87
N ARG A 11 2.88 -1.11 -12.24
CA ARG A 11 1.78 -0.62 -11.38
C ARG A 11 2.07 -0.83 -9.90
N ALA A 12 3.28 -1.23 -9.53
CA ALA A 12 3.65 -1.44 -8.14
C ALA A 12 3.62 -0.14 -7.33
N PHE A 13 3.27 -0.24 -6.06
CA PHE A 13 3.19 0.89 -5.13
C PHE A 13 3.47 0.43 -3.71
N MET A 14 3.83 1.38 -2.83
CA MET A 14 3.95 1.10 -1.41
C MET A 14 2.69 1.56 -0.70
N ARG A 15 2.28 0.82 0.32
CA ARG A 15 1.04 1.04 1.05
C ARG A 15 1.29 1.09 2.56
N ARG A 16 0.45 1.87 3.24
CA ARG A 16 0.16 1.76 4.67
C ARG A 16 -1.35 1.79 4.86
N LEU A 17 -1.85 0.86 5.66
CA LEU A 17 -3.25 0.82 6.10
C LEU A 17 -3.29 1.02 7.60
N ASP A 18 -3.97 2.06 8.07
CA ASP A 18 -4.19 2.33 9.49
C ASP A 18 -5.68 2.37 9.78
N SER A 19 -6.18 1.29 10.39
CA SER A 19 -7.55 1.22 10.90
C SER A 19 -7.59 1.81 12.31
N VAL A 20 -8.36 2.88 12.51
CA VAL A 20 -8.50 3.60 13.77
C VAL A 20 -9.97 3.68 14.18
N GLU A 21 -10.24 3.81 15.46
CA GLU A 21 -11.63 3.96 15.88
C GLU A 21 -12.17 5.33 15.47
N ILE A 22 -13.41 5.40 14.98
CA ILE A 22 -14.01 6.68 14.52
C ILE A 22 -14.03 7.74 15.63
N ARG A 23 -14.10 7.31 16.90
CA ARG A 23 -14.04 8.21 18.07
C ARG A 23 -12.68 8.85 18.30
N GLU A 24 -11.62 8.31 17.71
CA GLU A 24 -10.25 8.84 17.77
C GLU A 24 -9.96 9.82 16.62
N LEU A 25 -10.87 9.95 15.65
CA LEU A 25 -10.72 10.94 14.59
C LEU A 25 -10.76 12.37 15.19
N PRO A 26 -9.87 13.29 14.75
CA PRO A 26 -9.74 14.61 15.36
C PRO A 26 -11.03 15.44 15.37
N GLY A 27 -11.90 15.28 14.36
CA GLY A 27 -13.19 15.96 14.29
C GLY A 27 -14.28 15.36 15.18
N PHE A 28 -14.05 14.22 15.84
CA PHE A 28 -15.09 13.53 16.62
C PHE A 28 -15.45 14.29 17.90
N VAL A 29 -16.76 14.49 18.11
CA VAL A 29 -17.29 15.15 19.31
C VAL A 29 -18.26 14.22 20.02
N ARG A 30 -17.88 13.77 21.22
CA ARG A 30 -18.69 12.89 22.06
C ARG A 30 -20.05 13.52 22.36
N GLY A 31 -21.13 12.76 22.18
CA GLY A 31 -22.51 13.21 22.41
C GLY A 31 -23.15 13.94 21.22
N ARG A 32 -22.36 14.46 20.27
CA ARG A 32 -22.85 15.03 19.00
C ARG A 32 -22.91 13.98 17.90
N HIS A 33 -21.86 13.19 17.76
CA HIS A 33 -21.75 12.18 16.71
C HIS A 33 -22.20 10.80 17.21
N ARG A 34 -22.88 10.05 16.33
CA ARG A 34 -23.24 8.64 16.54
C ARG A 34 -22.37 7.79 15.65
N LEU A 35 -21.86 6.69 16.20
CA LEU A 35 -21.06 5.75 15.44
C LEU A 35 -21.95 4.98 14.44
N PRO A 36 -21.48 4.73 13.22
CA PRO A 36 -22.15 3.82 12.31
C PRO A 36 -22.22 2.41 12.91
N SER A 37 -23.35 1.74 12.73
CA SER A 37 -23.52 0.34 13.12
C SER A 37 -23.46 -0.62 11.93
N GLN A 38 -23.43 -0.08 10.71
CA GLN A 38 -23.41 -0.79 9.43
C GLN A 38 -22.69 0.08 8.40
N HIS A 39 -22.10 -0.56 7.39
CA HIS A 39 -21.52 0.13 6.24
C HIS A 39 -22.60 0.87 5.45
N GLY A 40 -22.26 2.07 4.97
CA GLY A 40 -23.18 2.85 4.15
C GLY A 40 -22.75 4.29 3.97
N ARG A 41 -23.37 4.97 3.00
CA ARG A 41 -23.01 6.34 2.59
C ARG A 41 -22.99 7.34 3.74
N ALA A 42 -23.88 7.21 4.71
CA ALA A 42 -23.93 8.11 5.86
C ALA A 42 -22.71 7.94 6.78
N GLY A 43 -22.22 6.71 6.95
CA GLY A 43 -21.02 6.45 7.74
C GLY A 43 -19.75 6.91 7.01
N GLU A 44 -19.69 6.71 5.69
CA GLU A 44 -18.60 7.26 4.86
C GLU A 44 -18.54 8.79 4.95
N GLN A 45 -19.69 9.44 4.78
CA GLN A 45 -19.79 10.89 4.88
C GLN A 45 -19.33 11.38 6.25
N LEU A 46 -19.77 10.73 7.32
CA LEU A 46 -19.33 11.04 8.68
C LEU A 46 -17.80 10.94 8.79
N VAL A 47 -17.19 9.82 8.40
CA VAL A 47 -15.74 9.62 8.51
C VAL A 47 -14.97 10.70 7.75
N HIS A 48 -15.38 11.02 6.52
CA HIS A 48 -14.75 12.08 5.72
C HIS A 48 -14.86 13.46 6.40
N GLU A 49 -16.04 13.82 6.93
CA GLU A 49 -16.25 15.08 7.64
C GLU A 49 -15.37 15.18 8.90
N LEU A 50 -15.20 14.07 9.64
CA LEU A 50 -14.39 14.05 10.85
C LEU A 50 -12.88 14.12 10.59
N GLY A 51 -12.43 13.63 9.43
CA GLY A 51 -11.02 13.55 9.06
C GLY A 51 -10.53 14.66 8.13
N GLU A 52 -11.41 15.51 7.60
CA GLU A 52 -11.08 16.50 6.55
C GLU A 52 -9.86 17.37 6.90
N GLN A 53 -9.82 17.92 8.12
CA GLN A 53 -8.71 18.77 8.54
C GLN A 53 -7.39 17.99 8.63
N ALA A 54 -7.41 16.78 9.19
CA ALA A 54 -6.22 15.95 9.36
C ALA A 54 -5.67 15.49 8.00
N LEU A 55 -6.56 15.12 7.09
CA LEU A 55 -6.21 14.75 5.72
C LEU A 55 -5.54 15.93 4.99
N GLY A 56 -6.15 17.12 5.06
CA GLY A 56 -5.58 18.32 4.45
C GLY A 56 -4.23 18.72 5.04
N GLU A 57 -4.03 18.51 6.34
CA GLU A 57 -2.75 18.73 7.00
C GLU A 57 -1.68 17.73 6.53
N GLU A 58 -2.00 16.46 6.43
CA GLU A 58 -1.07 15.42 5.97
C GLU A 58 -0.60 15.68 4.53
N VAL A 59 -1.54 15.99 3.62
CA VAL A 59 -1.22 16.38 2.23
C VAL A 59 -0.32 17.62 2.18
N ARG A 60 -0.57 18.61 3.04
CA ARG A 60 0.27 19.80 3.17
C ARG A 60 1.68 19.42 3.64
N VAL A 61 1.81 18.58 4.66
CA VAL A 61 3.11 18.12 5.18
C VAL A 61 3.90 17.41 4.09
N VAL A 62 3.30 16.46 3.36
CA VAL A 62 3.98 15.77 2.25
C VAL A 62 4.46 16.77 1.18
N TYR A 63 3.61 17.73 0.81
CA TYR A 63 3.96 18.77 -0.16
C TYR A 63 5.14 19.64 0.30
N ASP A 64 5.11 20.11 1.56
CA ASP A 64 6.16 20.98 2.10
C ASP A 64 7.47 20.22 2.33
N SER A 65 7.40 18.97 2.81
CA SER A 65 8.56 18.08 2.93
C SER A 65 9.17 17.75 1.58
N ALA A 66 8.38 17.52 0.53
CA ALA A 66 8.89 17.30 -0.82
C ALA A 66 9.64 18.52 -1.37
N LYS A 67 9.16 19.75 -1.09
CA LYS A 67 9.90 20.97 -1.46
C LYS A 67 11.24 21.08 -0.73
N LEU A 68 11.25 20.78 0.56
CA LEU A 68 12.42 20.92 1.41
C LEU A 68 13.47 19.84 1.11
N LEU A 69 13.08 18.58 1.15
CA LEU A 69 13.99 17.43 1.08
C LEU A 69 14.41 17.09 -0.36
N LEU A 70 13.52 17.31 -1.33
CA LEU A 70 13.80 17.02 -2.75
C LEU A 70 14.16 18.28 -3.57
N GLY A 71 14.22 19.45 -2.92
CA GLY A 71 14.54 20.72 -3.56
C GLY A 71 13.54 21.15 -4.64
N LEU A 72 12.30 20.64 -4.59
CA LEU A 72 11.29 20.88 -5.62
C LEU A 72 10.71 22.29 -5.52
N ARG A 73 10.46 22.90 -6.68
CA ARG A 73 9.76 24.18 -6.78
C ARG A 73 8.25 23.95 -6.88
N ARG A 74 7.45 24.95 -6.50
CA ARG A 74 5.98 24.92 -6.61
C ARG A 74 5.47 24.46 -7.98
N ARG A 75 6.15 24.83 -9.07
CA ARG A 75 5.75 24.45 -10.45
C ARG A 75 5.97 22.97 -10.80
N GLN A 76 6.71 22.24 -9.97
CA GLN A 76 7.02 20.82 -10.15
C GLN A 76 6.15 19.94 -9.25
N LEU A 77 5.30 20.53 -8.44
CA LEU A 77 4.44 19.83 -7.51
C LEU A 77 3.00 20.23 -7.78
N ASP A 78 2.13 19.24 -7.87
CA ASP A 78 0.70 19.44 -7.78
C ASP A 78 0.16 18.82 -6.49
N ARG A 79 -0.93 19.36 -5.97
CA ARG A 79 -1.65 18.74 -4.86
C ARG A 79 -3.14 19.02 -4.99
N ALA A 80 -3.94 18.02 -4.68
CA ALA A 80 -5.37 18.17 -4.56
C ALA A 80 -5.85 17.58 -3.25
N VAL A 81 -6.88 18.19 -2.67
CA VAL A 81 -7.64 17.67 -1.54
C VAL A 81 -9.10 17.69 -1.96
N ALA A 82 -9.77 16.56 -1.78
CA ALA A 82 -11.17 16.33 -2.09
C ALA A 82 -11.84 15.60 -0.93
N PHE A 83 -13.15 15.39 -1.03
CA PHE A 83 -13.92 14.75 0.01
C PHE A 83 -13.46 13.30 0.24
N GLY A 84 -12.86 13.02 1.39
CA GLY A 84 -12.32 11.70 1.75
C GLY A 84 -10.97 11.34 1.14
N GLY A 85 -10.32 12.25 0.39
CA GLY A 85 -9.09 11.92 -0.32
C GLY A 85 -8.19 13.11 -0.63
N GLY A 86 -6.92 12.84 -0.88
CA GLY A 86 -5.96 13.85 -1.28
C GLY A 86 -4.72 13.25 -1.93
N ASN A 87 -3.97 14.08 -2.65
CA ASN A 87 -2.76 13.63 -3.33
C ASN A 87 -1.68 14.72 -3.39
N VAL A 88 -0.45 14.26 -3.60
CA VAL A 88 0.68 15.10 -4.00
C VAL A 88 1.37 14.45 -5.19
N ASP A 89 1.46 15.17 -6.30
CA ASP A 89 2.14 14.73 -7.50
C ASP A 89 3.52 15.39 -7.62
N ALA A 90 4.56 14.57 -7.80
CA ALA A 90 5.94 15.01 -7.92
C ALA A 90 6.64 14.27 -9.08
N PRO A 91 7.80 14.76 -9.57
CA PRO A 91 8.56 14.04 -10.59
C PRO A 91 9.02 12.65 -10.14
N GLN A 92 9.31 12.49 -8.84
CA GLN A 92 9.84 11.26 -8.27
C GLN A 92 8.75 10.29 -7.77
N PHE A 93 7.56 10.79 -7.45
CA PHE A 93 6.50 9.98 -6.85
C PHE A 93 5.10 10.56 -7.08
N HIS A 94 4.09 9.72 -6.91
CA HIS A 94 2.69 10.11 -6.71
C HIS A 94 2.22 9.59 -5.36
N PHE A 95 1.81 10.48 -4.46
CA PHE A 95 1.25 10.14 -3.16
C PHE A 95 -0.26 10.27 -3.19
N VAL A 96 -0.96 9.27 -2.67
CA VAL A 96 -2.41 9.25 -2.50
C VAL A 96 -2.74 8.93 -1.05
N LEU A 97 -3.65 9.70 -0.49
CA LEU A 97 -4.22 9.51 0.83
C LEU A 97 -5.72 9.38 0.68
N ASP A 98 -6.27 8.25 1.10
CA ASP A 98 -7.69 7.98 1.14
C ASP A 98 -8.10 7.74 2.60
N LEU A 99 -9.27 8.23 2.99
CA LEU A 99 -9.87 7.99 4.29
C LEU A 99 -11.32 7.56 4.05
N GLY A 100 -11.72 6.42 4.61
CA GLY A 100 -13.10 5.92 4.52
C GLY A 100 -13.46 5.03 5.70
N LEU A 101 -14.65 4.42 5.67
CA LEU A 101 -14.97 3.35 6.62
C LEU A 101 -14.06 2.14 6.40
N ASP A 102 -13.72 1.47 7.49
CA ASP A 102 -13.03 0.19 7.39
C ASP A 102 -13.99 -0.89 6.85
N PRO A 103 -13.66 -1.58 5.75
CA PRO A 103 -14.51 -2.65 5.21
C PRO A 103 -14.68 -3.82 6.19
N ALA A 104 -13.74 -4.05 7.10
CA ALA A 104 -13.82 -5.11 8.10
C ALA A 104 -14.63 -4.70 9.35
N ASP A 105 -14.73 -3.40 9.65
CA ASP A 105 -15.42 -2.90 10.86
C ASP A 105 -16.01 -1.50 10.65
N ALA A 106 -17.34 -1.42 10.54
CA ALA A 106 -18.06 -0.16 10.34
C ALA A 106 -17.92 0.87 11.49
N SER A 107 -17.38 0.46 12.65
CA SER A 107 -17.08 1.37 13.78
C SER A 107 -15.70 2.02 13.67
N ARG A 108 -14.92 1.64 12.66
CA ARG A 108 -13.55 2.10 12.42
C ARG A 108 -13.46 2.86 11.10
N ALA A 109 -12.48 3.76 11.06
CA ALA A 109 -12.08 4.46 9.87
C ALA A 109 -10.73 3.90 9.38
N LEU A 110 -10.60 3.72 8.09
CA LEU A 110 -9.40 3.24 7.44
C LEU A 110 -8.69 4.39 6.74
N TRP A 111 -7.48 4.70 7.19
CA TRP A 111 -6.54 5.52 6.43
C TRP A 111 -5.74 4.63 5.49
N GLN A 112 -5.77 4.95 4.21
CA GLN A 112 -5.00 4.27 3.18
C GLN A 112 -4.02 5.26 2.53
N ARG A 113 -2.73 5.05 2.79
CA ARG A 113 -1.63 5.81 2.19
C ARG A 113 -0.99 4.98 1.10
N ARG A 114 -0.81 5.57 -0.07
CA ARG A 114 -0.13 4.95 -1.21
C ARG A 114 0.95 5.86 -1.75
N VAL A 115 2.12 5.29 -2.02
CA VAL A 115 3.22 5.96 -2.71
C VAL A 115 3.56 5.16 -3.96
N ILE A 116 3.41 5.77 -5.13
CA ILE A 116 3.86 5.21 -6.40
C ILE A 116 5.16 5.91 -6.78
N LEU A 117 6.28 5.18 -6.82
CA LEU A 117 7.54 5.75 -7.29
C LEU A 117 7.51 5.89 -8.81
N ARG A 118 8.18 6.93 -9.29
CA ARG A 118 8.39 7.19 -10.74
C ARG A 118 9.84 7.02 -11.16
N VAL A 119 10.73 6.81 -10.18
CA VAL A 119 12.16 6.63 -10.36
C VAL A 119 12.65 5.53 -9.44
N GLY A 120 13.73 4.85 -9.83
CA GLY A 120 14.34 3.80 -9.03
C GLY A 120 14.94 4.30 -7.71
N PRO A 121 15.18 3.40 -6.74
CA PRO A 121 15.64 3.76 -5.39
C PRO A 121 17.01 4.44 -5.37
N ARG A 122 17.84 4.22 -6.40
CA ARG A 122 19.15 4.87 -6.58
C ARG A 122 19.07 6.36 -6.94
N ALA A 123 17.95 6.79 -7.52
CA ALA A 123 17.72 8.20 -7.89
C ALA A 123 17.08 9.00 -6.74
N LEU A 124 16.72 8.34 -5.64
CA LEU A 124 16.11 8.96 -4.47
C LEU A 124 17.19 9.24 -3.40
N PRO A 125 17.13 10.38 -2.69
CA PRO A 125 18.01 10.64 -1.56
C PRO A 125 17.77 9.62 -0.44
N ALA A 126 18.77 9.42 0.43
CA ALA A 126 18.65 8.46 1.54
C ALA A 126 17.51 8.84 2.50
N GLU A 127 17.27 10.14 2.67
CA GLU A 127 16.23 10.70 3.53
C GLU A 127 14.86 10.77 2.84
N PHE A 128 14.70 10.22 1.63
CA PHE A 128 13.46 10.29 0.85
C PHE A 128 12.22 9.88 1.65
N ASP A 129 12.33 8.84 2.47
CA ASP A 129 11.20 8.33 3.24
C ASP A 129 10.70 9.32 4.30
N SER A 130 11.52 10.31 4.67
CA SER A 130 11.12 11.43 5.55
C SER A 130 10.20 12.45 4.87
N VAL A 131 9.94 12.32 3.56
CA VAL A 131 8.90 13.11 2.88
C VAL A 131 7.52 12.78 3.42
N PHE A 132 7.29 11.53 3.83
CA PHE A 132 6.00 11.04 4.27
C PHE A 132 5.95 11.05 5.81
N PRO A 133 4.93 11.66 6.43
CA PRO A 133 4.80 11.70 7.88
C PRO A 133 4.51 10.32 8.50
N VAL A 134 3.92 9.42 7.70
CA VAL A 134 3.69 8.03 8.07
C VAL A 134 4.35 7.15 7.01
N SER A 135 5.26 6.28 7.45
CA SER A 135 5.99 5.38 6.56
C SER A 135 5.10 4.24 6.06
N CYS A 136 5.21 3.93 4.76
CA CYS A 136 4.66 2.70 4.21
C CYS A 136 5.37 1.48 4.81
N ASP A 137 4.65 0.38 4.97
CA ASP A 137 5.16 -0.89 5.51
C ASP A 137 4.92 -2.09 4.59
N GLU A 138 4.32 -1.84 3.43
CA GLU A 138 3.98 -2.87 2.45
C GLU A 138 4.36 -2.43 1.04
N LEU A 139 4.98 -3.32 0.26
CA LEU A 139 5.16 -3.19 -1.18
C LEU A 139 4.09 -4.04 -1.87
N VAL A 140 3.28 -3.43 -2.72
CA VAL A 140 2.15 -4.06 -3.42
C VAL A 140 2.45 -4.12 -4.91
N VAL A 141 2.20 -5.27 -5.52
CA VAL A 141 2.33 -5.55 -6.94
C VAL A 141 1.00 -6.11 -7.44
N PRO A 142 0.24 -5.34 -8.24
CA PRO A 142 -0.96 -5.86 -8.87
C PRO A 142 -0.64 -7.02 -9.82
N PHE A 143 -1.62 -7.89 -10.07
CA PHE A 143 -1.50 -8.92 -11.10
C PHE A 143 -2.74 -8.99 -12.00
N ALA A 144 -2.55 -9.45 -13.23
CA ALA A 144 -3.64 -9.66 -14.16
C ALA A 144 -4.36 -10.98 -13.87
N THR A 145 -5.69 -10.96 -14.02
CA THR A 145 -6.51 -12.17 -14.03
C THR A 145 -6.48 -12.79 -15.42
N GLN A 146 -6.06 -14.05 -15.51
CA GLN A 146 -6.14 -14.80 -16.76
C GLN A 146 -7.60 -15.24 -17.00
N ALA A 147 -8.11 -15.00 -18.21
CA ALA A 147 -9.52 -15.20 -18.55
C ALA A 147 -9.97 -16.67 -18.51
N ASP A 148 -9.04 -17.62 -18.70
CA ASP A 148 -9.34 -19.04 -18.87
C ASP A 148 -9.17 -19.87 -17.60
N GLU A 149 -8.80 -19.26 -16.47
CA GLU A 149 -8.52 -19.96 -15.20
C GLU A 149 -9.55 -19.64 -14.11
N THR A 150 -10.06 -20.66 -13.44
CA THR A 150 -11.00 -20.52 -12.32
C THR A 150 -10.31 -19.93 -11.07
N LYS A 151 -11.07 -19.23 -10.21
CA LYS A 151 -10.54 -18.67 -8.95
C LYS A 151 -9.87 -19.74 -8.09
N SER A 152 -10.53 -20.90 -7.94
CA SER A 152 -10.04 -22.04 -7.15
C SER A 152 -8.75 -22.63 -7.72
N ALA A 153 -8.68 -22.92 -9.03
CA ALA A 153 -7.44 -23.44 -9.63
C ALA A 153 -6.24 -22.48 -9.48
N ARG A 154 -6.50 -21.17 -9.56
CA ARG A 154 -5.48 -20.15 -9.31
C ARG A 154 -5.04 -20.12 -7.85
N PHE A 155 -6.00 -20.23 -6.93
CA PHE A 155 -5.74 -20.25 -5.50
C PHE A 155 -4.84 -21.44 -5.13
N ASP A 156 -5.24 -22.65 -5.54
CA ASP A 156 -4.49 -23.89 -5.31
C ASP A 156 -3.05 -23.77 -5.81
N ARG A 157 -2.86 -23.27 -7.04
CA ARG A 157 -1.51 -23.06 -7.60
C ARG A 157 -0.68 -22.10 -6.74
N VAL A 158 -1.27 -21.03 -6.25
CA VAL A 158 -0.50 -20.03 -5.49
C VAL A 158 -0.15 -20.58 -4.11
N VAL A 159 -1.09 -21.25 -3.44
CA VAL A 159 -0.85 -21.96 -2.18
C VAL A 159 0.30 -22.97 -2.35
N GLU A 160 0.23 -23.85 -3.35
CA GLU A 160 1.28 -24.84 -3.64
C GLU A 160 2.66 -24.17 -3.81
N ARG A 161 2.71 -22.99 -4.44
CA ARG A 161 3.96 -22.23 -4.59
C ARG A 161 4.47 -21.59 -3.32
N LEU A 162 3.57 -21.18 -2.42
CA LEU A 162 3.95 -20.67 -1.11
C LEU A 162 4.45 -21.82 -0.23
N GLU A 163 3.83 -23.00 -0.30
CA GLU A 163 4.26 -24.23 0.38
C GLU A 163 5.63 -24.70 -0.13
N ASP A 164 5.83 -24.81 -1.45
CA ASP A 164 7.12 -25.12 -2.08
C ASP A 164 8.26 -24.21 -1.55
N PHE A 165 7.94 -22.92 -1.39
CA PHE A 165 8.89 -21.94 -0.88
C PHE A 165 9.14 -22.12 0.61
N ALA A 166 8.09 -22.35 1.40
CA ALA A 166 8.18 -22.61 2.84
C ALA A 166 9.01 -23.86 3.15
N ASP A 167 8.84 -24.93 2.37
CA ASP A 167 9.61 -26.17 2.50
C ASP A 167 11.10 -25.95 2.24
N SER A 168 11.42 -25.08 1.29
CA SER A 168 12.80 -24.80 0.89
C SER A 168 13.53 -23.79 1.79
N HIS A 169 12.80 -22.83 2.37
CA HIS A 169 13.40 -21.66 3.07
C HIS A 169 12.93 -21.50 4.52
N GLY A 170 12.00 -22.34 4.97
CA GLY A 170 11.33 -22.23 6.27
C GLY A 170 10.25 -21.15 6.28
N GLY A 171 9.26 -21.33 7.15
CA GLY A 171 8.14 -20.43 7.32
C GLY A 171 6.85 -21.16 7.63
N GLY A 172 5.73 -20.44 7.56
CA GLY A 172 4.39 -21.01 7.66
C GLY A 172 3.46 -20.36 6.65
N VAL A 173 2.63 -21.18 6.02
CA VAL A 173 1.56 -20.75 5.12
C VAL A 173 0.26 -20.67 5.91
N ASP A 174 -0.50 -19.60 5.68
CA ASP A 174 -1.84 -19.36 6.21
C ASP A 174 -2.76 -19.04 5.04
N GLU A 175 -3.96 -19.59 5.03
CA GLU A 175 -4.84 -19.57 3.86
C GLU A 175 -6.31 -19.48 4.25
N ASP A 176 -7.06 -18.78 3.40
CA ASP A 176 -8.51 -18.66 3.46
C ASP A 176 -9.06 -18.72 2.02
N GLU A 177 -9.56 -19.88 1.62
CA GLU A 177 -10.09 -20.09 0.26
C GLU A 177 -11.36 -19.27 0.00
N ASP A 178 -12.21 -19.11 1.02
CA ASP A 178 -13.48 -18.37 0.93
C ASP A 178 -13.20 -16.90 0.63
N GLU A 179 -12.25 -16.31 1.35
CA GLU A 179 -11.77 -14.94 1.11
C GLU A 179 -10.87 -14.86 -0.14
N GLY A 180 -10.28 -15.98 -0.58
CA GLY A 180 -9.34 -16.03 -1.68
C GLY A 180 -8.00 -15.39 -1.32
N TRP A 181 -7.58 -15.59 -0.07
CA TRP A 181 -6.42 -14.99 0.52
C TRP A 181 -5.43 -16.06 0.97
N ALA A 182 -4.14 -15.85 0.74
CA ALA A 182 -3.08 -16.74 1.21
C ALA A 182 -1.84 -15.93 1.58
N SER A 183 -1.10 -16.37 2.60
CA SER A 183 0.17 -15.74 2.95
C SER A 183 1.20 -16.71 3.44
N LEU A 184 2.46 -16.40 3.14
CA LEU A 184 3.64 -17.03 3.70
C LEU A 184 4.28 -16.06 4.68
N THR A 185 4.48 -16.49 5.93
CA THR A 185 5.40 -15.85 6.88
C THR A 185 6.72 -16.62 6.88
N THR A 186 7.76 -15.98 6.38
CA THR A 186 9.12 -16.55 6.31
C THR A 186 9.77 -16.62 7.70
N ALA A 187 10.82 -17.42 7.84
CA ALA A 187 11.54 -17.59 9.11
C ALA A 187 12.13 -16.29 9.68
N ASP A 188 12.39 -15.28 8.85
CA ASP A 188 12.88 -13.97 9.28
C ASP A 188 11.76 -12.99 9.69
N GLY A 189 10.50 -13.45 9.65
CA GLY A 189 9.31 -12.69 9.99
C GLY A 189 8.75 -11.82 8.85
N SER A 190 9.36 -11.83 7.66
CA SER A 190 8.79 -11.18 6.47
C SER A 190 7.60 -11.96 5.95
N ARG A 191 6.64 -11.25 5.36
CA ARG A 191 5.40 -11.81 4.83
C ARG A 191 5.28 -11.58 3.34
N ILE A 192 4.89 -12.62 2.62
CA ILE A 192 4.38 -12.56 1.25
C ILE A 192 2.90 -12.88 1.35
N ALA A 193 2.00 -12.01 0.89
CA ALA A 193 0.57 -12.26 0.91
C ALA A 193 -0.05 -12.03 -0.47
N LEU A 194 -1.07 -12.82 -0.77
CA LEU A 194 -1.85 -12.77 -1.98
C LEU A 194 -3.31 -12.52 -1.61
N ASP A 195 -3.94 -11.56 -2.29
CA ASP A 195 -5.38 -11.34 -2.26
C ASP A 195 -5.94 -11.46 -3.68
N LEU A 196 -6.71 -12.54 -3.92
CA LEU A 196 -7.35 -12.78 -5.22
C LEU A 196 -8.52 -11.85 -5.50
N GLY A 197 -9.17 -11.30 -4.47
CA GLY A 197 -10.26 -10.35 -4.62
C GLY A 197 -9.76 -8.96 -5.01
N ALA A 198 -8.66 -8.52 -4.40
CA ALA A 198 -7.99 -7.27 -4.72
C ALA A 198 -7.08 -7.37 -5.96
N HIS A 199 -6.73 -8.57 -6.39
CA HIS A 199 -5.72 -8.84 -7.43
C HIS A 199 -4.33 -8.27 -7.08
N GLU A 200 -3.92 -8.48 -5.84
CA GLU A 200 -2.70 -7.92 -5.29
C GLU A 200 -1.79 -9.00 -4.69
N LEU A 201 -0.51 -8.92 -5.01
CA LEU A 201 0.55 -9.50 -4.20
C LEU A 201 1.13 -8.41 -3.32
N SER A 202 1.38 -8.70 -2.06
CA SER A 202 1.98 -7.78 -1.10
C SER A 202 3.17 -8.40 -0.39
N LEU A 203 4.17 -7.57 -0.11
CA LEU A 203 5.39 -7.90 0.60
C LEU A 203 5.53 -6.99 1.81
N ARG A 204 5.70 -7.57 3.00
CA ARG A 204 6.09 -6.85 4.22
C ARG A 204 7.38 -7.43 4.76
N MET A 205 8.38 -6.61 5.02
CA MET A 205 9.66 -7.07 5.54
C MET A 205 9.78 -6.67 7.00
N LEU A 206 10.10 -7.63 7.87
CA LEU A 206 10.19 -7.37 9.31
C LEU A 206 11.24 -6.28 9.60
N GLY A 207 10.82 -5.26 10.34
CA GLY A 207 11.68 -4.14 10.75
C GLY A 207 11.93 -3.10 9.66
N THR A 208 11.28 -3.22 8.50
CA THR A 208 11.45 -2.29 7.37
C THR A 208 10.19 -1.46 7.17
N SER A 209 10.37 -0.15 7.03
CA SER A 209 9.32 0.78 6.62
C SER A 209 9.94 1.92 5.84
N GLY A 210 9.14 2.60 5.02
CA GLY A 210 9.61 3.61 4.08
C GLY A 210 9.49 3.11 2.65
N SER A 211 9.12 4.01 1.75
CA SER A 211 8.90 3.74 0.34
C SER A 211 10.17 3.26 -0.37
N ARG A 212 11.28 3.96 -0.17
CA ARG A 212 12.59 3.63 -0.74
C ARG A 212 13.16 2.38 -0.05
N GLU A 213 13.11 2.34 1.29
CA GLU A 213 13.72 1.26 2.05
C GLU A 213 13.03 -0.10 1.82
N LEU A 214 11.69 -0.13 1.72
CA LEU A 214 10.95 -1.33 1.34
C LEU A 214 11.41 -1.88 0.00
N LEU A 215 11.62 -1.02 -1.01
CA LEU A 215 12.03 -1.48 -2.34
C LEU A 215 13.46 -2.04 -2.34
N VAL A 216 14.39 -1.37 -1.64
CA VAL A 216 15.76 -1.85 -1.46
C VAL A 216 15.78 -3.20 -0.75
N GLU A 217 14.99 -3.34 0.30
CA GLU A 217 14.95 -4.57 1.08
C GLU A 217 14.26 -5.71 0.33
N ALA A 218 13.21 -5.41 -0.44
CA ALA A 218 12.55 -6.38 -1.31
C ALA A 218 13.51 -6.91 -2.38
N GLN A 219 14.37 -6.07 -2.98
CA GLN A 219 15.42 -6.55 -3.89
C GLN A 219 16.42 -7.47 -3.21
N ARG A 220 16.75 -7.21 -1.94
CA ARG A 220 17.69 -8.03 -1.16
C ARG A 220 17.12 -9.39 -0.78
N ARG A 221 15.86 -9.45 -0.31
CA ARG A 221 15.24 -10.68 0.20
C ARG A 221 14.43 -11.46 -0.83
N PHE A 222 13.82 -10.76 -1.78
CA PHE A 222 12.88 -11.30 -2.77
C PHE A 222 13.25 -10.85 -4.18
N THR A 223 14.51 -11.00 -4.57
CA THR A 223 15.07 -10.51 -5.85
C THR A 223 14.18 -10.85 -7.04
N ASP A 224 13.71 -12.08 -7.16
CA ASP A 224 12.86 -12.52 -8.29
C ASP A 224 11.52 -11.77 -8.40
N LEU A 225 10.99 -11.25 -7.27
CA LEU A 225 9.75 -10.48 -7.24
C LEU A 225 10.00 -8.98 -7.41
N ALA A 226 11.09 -8.46 -6.85
CA ALA A 226 11.36 -7.02 -6.78
C ALA A 226 12.18 -6.49 -7.97
N GLU A 227 13.04 -7.31 -8.58
CA GLU A 227 13.90 -6.88 -9.70
C GLU A 227 13.10 -6.36 -10.90
N PRO A 228 11.97 -6.97 -11.32
CA PRO A 228 11.15 -6.41 -12.40
C PRO A 228 10.63 -5.00 -12.08
N ILE A 229 10.26 -4.73 -10.82
CA ILE A 229 9.77 -3.43 -10.37
C ILE A 229 10.87 -2.39 -10.49
N VAL A 230 12.05 -2.68 -9.94
CA VAL A 230 13.18 -1.74 -9.96
C VAL A 230 13.67 -1.50 -11.38
N SER A 231 13.71 -2.53 -12.22
CA SER A 231 14.06 -2.40 -13.63
C SER A 231 13.13 -1.41 -14.36
N VAL A 232 11.81 -1.52 -14.17
CA VAL A 232 10.84 -0.57 -14.76
C VAL A 232 11.11 0.86 -14.30
N LEU A 233 11.36 1.05 -13.00
CA LEU A 233 11.63 2.36 -12.40
C LEU A 233 12.99 2.96 -12.80
N GLU A 234 14.01 2.15 -13.04
CA GLU A 234 15.34 2.60 -13.48
C GLU A 234 15.38 2.92 -14.98
N THR A 235 14.61 2.18 -15.78
CA THR A 235 14.54 2.39 -17.25
C THR A 235 13.69 3.62 -17.60
N GLY A 236 12.94 4.17 -16.64
CA GLY A 236 12.13 5.36 -16.82
C GLY A 236 11.02 5.16 -17.84
N ALA A 237 10.39 3.96 -17.85
CA ALA A 237 9.26 3.66 -18.71
C ALA A 237 8.16 4.70 -18.44
N ARG A 238 8.11 5.71 -19.31
CA ARG A 238 7.04 6.71 -19.35
C ARG A 238 5.75 5.96 -19.65
N ILE A 239 4.88 5.86 -18.65
CA ILE A 239 3.44 5.63 -18.88
C ILE A 239 2.85 6.95 -19.35
#